data_AF-A0A956JDZ1-F1
#
_entry.id   AF-A0A956JDZ1-F1
#
_cell.length_a   1.000
_cell.length_b   1.000
_cell.length_c   1.000
_cell.angle_alpha   90.00
_cell.angle_beta   90.00
_cell.angle_gamma   90.00
#
_symmetry.space_group_name_H-M   'P 1'
#
loop_
_entity.id
_entity.type
_entity.pdbx_description
1 polymer ?
#
loop_
_entity_poly.entity_id
_entity_poly.type
_entity_poly.pdbx_seq_one_letter_code
_entity_poly.pdbx_strand_id
1 'polypeptide(L)'
;MPDVVNPQVIDAVRQTQQFVIDANPQFASRVVQSNVTHAVGLAIADATDYVRNVTALSTAITGVALRKMLESVENVPQATAALTAAMTAVENATKNLQSVGTAAGAVLGAWPAGE
;
A
#
# COMPACT_ATOMS: atom_id res chain seq x y z
N MET A 1 -7.11 56.69 -27.77
CA MET A 1 -7.21 56.78 -26.30
C MET A 1 -6.86 55.40 -25.78
N PRO A 2 -5.90 55.23 -24.86
CA PRO A 2 -5.55 53.89 -24.42
C PRO A 2 -6.76 53.31 -23.67
N ASP A 3 -7.13 52.09 -24.03
CA ASP A 3 -8.26 51.36 -23.46
C ASP A 3 -8.03 51.18 -21.95
N VAL A 4 -8.64 52.07 -21.14
CA VAL A 4 -8.62 51.93 -19.69
C VAL A 4 -9.50 50.73 -19.36
N VAL A 5 -8.86 49.58 -19.18
CA VAL A 5 -9.51 48.35 -18.75
C VAL A 5 -10.24 48.63 -17.43
N ASN A 6 -11.48 48.15 -17.32
CA ASN A 6 -12.32 48.36 -16.14
C ASN A 6 -11.55 47.95 -14.86
N PRO A 7 -11.41 48.86 -13.86
CA PRO A 7 -10.71 48.57 -12.61
C PRO A 7 -11.18 47.31 -11.90
N GLN A 8 -12.47 46.98 -11.98
CA GLN A 8 -13.03 45.77 -11.37
C GLN A 8 -12.51 44.48 -12.03
N VAL A 9 -12.19 44.52 -13.32
CA VAL A 9 -11.60 43.39 -14.04
C VAL A 9 -10.14 43.20 -13.62
N ILE A 10 -9.41 44.31 -13.44
CA ILE A 10 -8.03 44.27 -12.94
C ILE A 10 -7.98 43.72 -11.51
N ASP A 11 -8.91 44.15 -10.65
CA ASP A 11 -8.98 43.68 -9.26
C ASP A 11 -9.41 42.21 -9.18
N ALA A 12 -10.38 41.76 -9.98
CA ALA A 12 -10.75 40.34 -10.05
C ALA A 12 -9.59 39.45 -10.52
N VAL A 13 -8.81 39.90 -11.53
CA VAL A 13 -7.63 39.18 -12.00
C VAL A 13 -6.53 39.16 -10.95
N ARG A 14 -6.26 40.28 -10.26
CA ARG A 14 -5.29 40.33 -9.15
C ARG A 14 -5.70 39.43 -8.00
N GLN A 15 -6.98 39.45 -7.62
CA GLN A 15 -7.48 38.61 -6.54
C GLN A 15 -7.43 37.12 -6.91
N THR A 16 -7.68 36.78 -8.18
CA THR A 16 -7.52 35.41 -8.68
C THR A 16 -6.05 35.00 -8.71
N GLN A 17 -5.15 35.86 -9.19
CA GLN A 17 -3.70 35.60 -9.16
C GLN A 17 -3.19 35.44 -7.74
N GLN A 18 -3.61 36.32 -6.83
CA GLN A 18 -3.25 36.26 -5.42
C GLN A 18 -3.81 34.99 -4.77
N PHE A 19 -5.07 34.63 -5.05
CA PHE A 19 -5.65 33.38 -4.58
C PHE A 19 -4.92 32.16 -5.14
N VAL A 20 -4.52 32.14 -6.41
CA VAL A 20 -3.71 31.04 -6.96
C VAL A 20 -2.34 30.97 -6.29
N ILE A 21 -1.69 32.12 -6.07
CA ILE A 21 -0.40 32.21 -5.39
C ILE A 21 -0.52 31.74 -3.92
N ASP A 22 -1.57 32.16 -3.22
CA ASP A 22 -1.78 31.92 -1.79
C ASP A 22 -2.48 30.58 -1.48
N ALA A 23 -3.32 30.05 -2.37
CA ALA A 23 -4.04 28.78 -2.21
C ALA A 23 -3.19 27.55 -2.56
N ASN A 24 -1.96 27.76 -3.06
CA ASN A 24 -1.05 26.68 -3.45
C ASN A 24 -0.62 25.71 -2.33
N PRO A 25 -0.58 26.04 -1.02
CA PRO A 25 -0.22 25.05 0.01
C PRO A 25 -1.34 24.03 0.24
N GLN A 26 -2.59 24.46 0.31
CA GLN A 26 -3.72 23.57 0.62
C GLN A 26 -4.08 22.65 -0.55
N PHE A 27 -4.04 23.17 -1.78
CA PHE A 27 -4.25 22.33 -2.97
C PHE A 27 -3.11 21.32 -3.16
N ALA A 28 -1.85 21.76 -3.04
CA ALA A 28 -0.70 20.86 -3.12
C ALA A 28 -0.74 19.80 -2.00
N SER A 29 -1.10 20.18 -0.77
CA SER A 29 -1.24 19.25 0.35
C SER A 29 -2.27 18.15 0.07
N ARG A 30 -3.44 18.49 -0.49
CA ARG A 30 -4.47 17.49 -0.86
C ARG A 30 -4.02 16.56 -1.99
N VAL A 31 -3.33 17.09 -3.00
CA VAL A 31 -2.77 16.28 -4.08
C VAL A 31 -1.71 15.31 -3.53
N VAL A 32 -0.78 15.81 -2.71
CA VAL A 32 0.24 14.95 -2.09
C VAL A 32 -0.42 13.91 -1.17
N GLN A 33 -1.41 14.28 -0.37
CA GLN A 33 -2.17 13.36 0.46
C GLN A 33 -2.80 12.25 -0.37
N SER A 34 -3.47 12.60 -1.49
CA SER A 34 -4.08 11.60 -2.37
C SER A 34 -3.07 10.63 -2.97
N ASN A 35 -1.88 11.11 -3.35
CA ASN A 35 -0.80 10.29 -3.88
C ASN A 35 -0.19 9.39 -2.80
N VAL A 36 0.00 9.90 -1.58
CA VAL A 36 0.47 9.13 -0.43
C VAL A 36 -0.53 8.04 -0.07
N THR A 37 -1.82 8.37 0.03
CA THR A 37 -2.87 7.38 0.27
C THR A 37 -2.93 6.33 -0.82
N HIS A 38 -2.78 6.71 -2.08
CA HIS A 38 -2.73 5.77 -3.19
C HIS A 38 -1.52 4.84 -3.11
N ALA A 39 -0.32 5.38 -2.87
CA ALA A 39 0.90 4.59 -2.72
C ALA A 39 0.83 3.63 -1.53
N VAL A 40 0.27 4.07 -0.41
CA VAL A 40 0.00 3.21 0.76
C VAL A 40 -0.99 2.10 0.41
N GLY A 41 -2.06 2.42 -0.32
CA GLY A 41 -3.03 1.43 -0.79
C GLY A 41 -2.39 0.35 -1.67
N LEU A 42 -1.51 0.74 -2.59
CA LEU A 42 -0.73 -0.19 -3.42
C LEU A 42 0.18 -1.07 -2.57
N ALA A 43 0.89 -0.52 -1.59
CA ALA A 43 1.75 -1.31 -0.70
C ALA A 43 0.97 -2.38 0.09
N ILE A 44 -0.24 -2.06 0.57
CA ILE A 44 -1.11 -3.03 1.25
C ILE A 44 -1.60 -4.10 0.26
N ALA A 45 -1.97 -3.70 -0.95
CA ALA A 45 -2.39 -4.64 -1.99
C ALA A 45 -1.26 -5.62 -2.36
N ASP A 46 -0.05 -5.12 -2.59
CA ASP A 46 1.14 -5.92 -2.89
C ASP A 46 1.45 -6.90 -1.75
N ALA A 47 1.41 -6.45 -0.50
CA ALA A 47 1.61 -7.31 0.66
C ALA A 47 0.52 -8.38 0.79
N THR A 48 -0.73 -8.04 0.44
CA THR A 48 -1.85 -8.99 0.42
C THR A 48 -1.65 -10.04 -0.67
N ASP A 49 -1.21 -9.62 -1.86
CA ASP A 49 -0.94 -10.52 -2.98
C ASP A 49 0.26 -11.43 -2.71
N TYR A 50 1.27 -10.93 -1.98
CA TYR A 50 2.35 -11.76 -1.47
C TYR A 50 1.84 -12.88 -0.57
N VAL A 51 0.94 -12.58 0.39
CA VAL A 51 0.30 -13.60 1.24
C VAL A 51 -0.46 -14.61 0.41
N ARG A 52 -1.24 -14.17 -0.59
CA ARG A 52 -1.99 -15.08 -1.48
C ARG A 52 -1.06 -16.01 -2.25
N ASN A 53 0.02 -15.49 -2.82
CA ASN A 53 0.98 -16.29 -3.59
C ASN A 53 1.69 -17.32 -2.70
N VAL A 54 2.21 -16.90 -1.55
CA VAL A 54 2.85 -17.81 -0.59
C VAL A 54 1.88 -18.89 -0.12
N THR A 55 0.63 -18.53 0.17
CA THR A 55 -0.39 -19.50 0.59
C THR A 55 -0.70 -20.53 -0.50
N ALA A 56 -0.78 -20.10 -1.77
CA ALA A 56 -0.98 -21.02 -2.89
C ALA A 56 0.19 -22.01 -3.04
N LEU A 57 1.43 -21.51 -2.97
CA LEU A 57 2.63 -22.35 -3.00
C LEU A 57 2.67 -23.32 -1.81
N SER A 58 2.40 -22.85 -0.60
CA SER A 58 2.39 -23.68 0.60
C SER A 58 1.31 -24.77 0.54
N THR A 59 0.16 -24.48 -0.07
CA THR A 59 -0.90 -25.48 -0.31
C THR A 59 -0.42 -26.57 -1.27
N ALA A 60 0.28 -26.21 -2.35
CA ALA A 60 0.87 -27.16 -3.29
C ALA A 60 1.95 -28.03 -2.62
N ILE A 61 2.85 -27.42 -1.83
CA ILE A 61 3.86 -28.14 -1.04
C ILE A 61 3.19 -29.13 -0.10
N THR A 62 2.12 -28.71 0.58
CA THR A 62 1.34 -29.54 1.50
C THR A 62 0.77 -30.77 0.78
N GLY A 63 0.18 -30.59 -0.40
CA GLY A 63 -0.34 -31.71 -1.20
C GLY A 63 0.76 -32.72 -1.61
N VAL A 64 1.92 -32.23 -2.04
CA VAL A 64 3.06 -33.09 -2.42
C VAL A 64 3.64 -33.82 -1.21
N ALA A 65 3.79 -33.13 -0.08
CA ALA A 65 4.32 -33.72 1.14
C ALA A 65 3.40 -34.83 1.68
N LEU A 66 2.09 -34.60 1.72
CA LEU A 66 1.11 -35.62 2.13
C LEU A 66 1.16 -36.85 1.20
N ARG A 67 1.25 -36.63 -0.12
CA ARG A 67 1.43 -37.72 -1.07
C ARG A 67 2.71 -38.53 -0.76
N LYS A 68 3.83 -37.87 -0.49
CA LYS A 68 5.11 -38.52 -0.18
C LYS A 68 5.04 -39.36 1.10
N MET A 69 4.31 -38.89 2.11
CA MET A 69 4.08 -39.63 3.36
C MET A 69 3.25 -40.89 3.14
N LEU A 70 2.30 -40.87 2.20
CA LEU A 70 1.51 -42.05 1.83
C LEU A 70 2.29 -43.05 0.97
N GLU A 71 3.26 -42.58 0.17
CA GLU A 71 4.09 -43.42 -0.70
C GLU A 71 5.07 -44.31 0.09
N SER A 72 5.68 -43.80 1.16
CA SER A 72 6.60 -44.56 2.01
C SER A 72 6.81 -43.88 3.37
N VAL A 73 6.95 -44.68 4.43
CA VAL A 73 7.28 -44.22 5.79
C VAL A 73 8.66 -43.53 5.81
N GLU A 74 9.58 -43.93 4.95
CA GLU A 74 10.93 -43.35 4.88
C GLU A 74 10.92 -41.87 4.44
N ASN A 75 9.89 -41.43 3.72
CA ASN A 75 9.76 -40.05 3.27
C ASN A 75 9.17 -39.11 4.34
N VAL A 76 8.65 -39.66 5.44
CA VAL A 76 7.96 -38.90 6.49
C VAL A 76 8.84 -37.77 7.06
N PRO A 77 10.14 -37.98 7.35
CA PRO A 77 10.98 -36.90 7.88
C PRO A 77 11.10 -35.69 6.94
N GLN A 78 11.40 -35.93 5.66
CA GLN A 78 11.56 -34.86 4.67
C GLN A 78 10.23 -34.18 4.34
N ALA A 79 9.14 -34.96 4.24
CA ALA A 79 7.81 -34.41 4.01
C ALA A 79 7.33 -33.55 5.19
N THR A 80 7.61 -33.96 6.43
CA THR A 80 7.31 -33.17 7.63
C THR A 80 8.11 -31.87 7.65
N ALA A 81 9.39 -31.91 7.28
CA ALA A 81 10.21 -30.71 7.17
C ALA A 81 9.65 -29.72 6.12
N ALA A 82 9.21 -30.22 4.96
CA ALA A 82 8.59 -29.41 3.92
C ALA A 82 7.26 -28.79 4.37
N LEU A 83 6.41 -29.54 5.09
CA LEU A 83 5.17 -29.03 5.68
C LEU A 83 5.43 -27.91 6.68
N THR A 84 6.37 -28.10 7.59
CA THR A 84 6.76 -27.08 8.57
C THR A 84 7.26 -25.82 7.87
N ALA A 85 8.14 -25.96 6.87
CA ALA A 85 8.64 -24.82 6.10
C ALA A 85 7.50 -24.07 5.38
N ALA A 86 6.54 -24.78 4.80
CA ALA A 86 5.37 -24.20 4.15
C ALA A 86 4.47 -23.42 5.13
N MET A 87 4.25 -23.95 6.34
CA MET A 87 3.47 -23.27 7.39
C MET A 87 4.20 -22.02 7.89
N THR A 88 5.51 -22.12 8.16
CA THR A 88 6.33 -20.97 8.55
C THR A 88 6.36 -19.89 7.47
N ALA A 89 6.38 -20.26 6.18
CA ALA A 89 6.32 -19.29 5.09
C ALA A 89 5.01 -18.48 5.11
N VAL A 90 3.87 -19.12 5.34
CA VAL A 90 2.55 -18.45 5.44
C VAL A 90 2.51 -17.53 6.67
N GLU A 91 3.04 -17.98 7.80
CA GLU A 91 3.12 -17.17 9.02
C GLU A 91 3.97 -15.92 8.80
N ASN A 92 5.14 -16.07 8.17
CA ASN A 92 6.03 -14.96 7.86
C ASN A 92 5.40 -13.98 6.86
N ALA A 93 4.68 -14.48 5.85
CA ALA A 93 3.95 -13.63 4.92
C ALA A 93 2.84 -12.83 5.63
N THR A 94 2.11 -13.46 6.55
CA THR A 94 1.08 -12.80 7.36
C THR A 94 1.68 -11.71 8.26
N LYS A 95 2.82 -11.99 8.90
CA LYS A 95 3.58 -11.01 9.69
C LYS A 95 4.09 -9.84 8.84
N ASN A 96 4.49 -10.10 7.60
CA ASN A 96 4.86 -9.06 6.65
C ASN A 96 3.67 -8.14 6.35
N LEU A 97 2.51 -8.70 5.99
CA LEU A 97 1.29 -7.92 5.76
C LEU A 97 0.90 -7.08 6.98
N GLN A 98 1.00 -7.63 8.19
CA GLN A 98 0.74 -6.88 9.43
C GLN A 98 1.73 -5.73 9.61
N SER A 99 3.02 -5.96 9.35
CA SER A 99 4.06 -4.93 9.42
C SER A 99 3.80 -3.81 8.43
N VAL A 100 3.46 -4.15 7.18
CA VAL A 100 3.09 -3.18 6.14
C VAL A 100 1.83 -2.41 6.53
N GLY A 101 0.79 -3.07 7.03
CA GLY A 101 -0.43 -2.41 7.51
C GLY A 101 -0.18 -1.45 8.67
N THR A 102 0.72 -1.81 9.59
CA THR A 102 1.12 -0.94 10.71
C THR A 102 1.89 0.29 10.22
N ALA A 103 2.85 0.09 9.32
CA ALA A 103 3.61 1.18 8.72
C ALA A 103 2.71 2.12 7.89
N ALA A 104 1.79 1.55 7.11
CA ALA A 104 0.76 2.28 6.39
C ALA A 104 -0.10 3.14 7.31
N GLY A 105 -0.59 2.57 8.41
CA GLY A 105 -1.35 3.30 9.43
C GLY A 105 -0.56 4.47 10.03
N ALA A 106 0.73 4.27 10.30
CA ALA A 106 1.60 5.33 10.81
C ALA A 106 1.81 6.46 9.79
N VAL A 107 2.02 6.14 8.50
CA VAL A 107 2.16 7.14 7.43
C VAL A 107 0.89 7.97 7.27
N LEU A 108 -0.28 7.33 7.28
CA LEU A 108 -1.57 8.02 7.15
C LEU A 108 -1.91 8.83 8.41
N GLY A 109 -1.56 8.33 9.60
CA GLY A 109 -1.81 8.99 10.87
C GLY A 109 -0.87 10.15 11.19
N ALA A 110 0.34 10.17 10.60
CA ALA A 110 1.29 11.27 10.73
C ALA A 110 0.95 12.47 9.85
N TRP A 111 -0.03 12.36 8.94
CA TRP A 111 -0.43 13.47 8.08
C TRP A 111 -1.18 14.52 8.90
N PRO A 112 -0.80 15.81 8.83
CA PRO A 112 -1.50 16.86 9.56
C PRO A 112 -2.97 16.90 9.12
N ALA A 113 -3.89 16.82 10.09
CA ALA A 113 -5.29 17.16 9.86
C ALA A 113 -5.30 18.62 9.37
N GLY A 114 -5.75 18.86 8.15
CA GLY A 114 -5.63 20.16 7.50
C GLY A 114 -6.20 21.28 8.37
N GLU A 115 -5.32 22.16 8.85
CA GLU A 115 -5.62 23.55 9.20
C GLU A 115 -5.30 24.45 8.00
#